data_AF-A0A1G7U7L9-F1
#
_entry.id   AF-A0A1G7U7L9-F1
#
_cell.length_a   1.000
_cell.length_b   1.000
_cell.length_c   1.000
_cell.angle_alpha   90.00
_cell.angle_beta   90.00
_cell.angle_gamma   90.00
#
_symmetry.space_group_name_H-M   'P 1'
#
loop_
_entity.id
_entity.type
_entity.pdbx_description
1 polymer ?
#
loop_
_entity_poly.entity_id
_entity_poly.type
_entity_poly.pdbx_seq_one_letter_code
_entity_poly.pdbx_strand_id
1 'polypeptide(L)'
;MLDLQSVNRSDIAAVQSEFKEINAALLRHNPDGDFLLSLCVWGAANVRAWGKDYGNISRTSDDITPSWTRMLTNFDSASRRELYAHPGSWNDPDMLFIGKGDFDANHLTEARSHFALWAMVNAPLMLGTDLRTTAPALMDIVGNAEIIALNQDPAGNQATLAYDADDLSILVKPLASGQKAVAIFNRGLAPIDVDLMAEHLKLRKDAAITLTDLWTGTSSTFTAATRLRVAPRETLVFRANGERALANGVYLSEQPGSVNPAVDGVTRPQADPTVFRSSAGWFGTKGAGERPMYAGWGGARADSTPYGQTLQIAGVGYAAGIGVLANSRLEVRNHGYRSLTAKVGVDDSARDRRAAVTFMMYGDGKLLAKSKALRWGQPAQALNANVEGVKIVELVARSTADDNEQLPVSWGDAALRSN
;
A
#
# COMPACT_ATOMS: atom_id res chain seq x y z
N MET A 1 -9.58 9.93 -25.74
CA MET A 1 -9.88 8.94 -24.68
C MET A 1 -8.67 8.77 -23.77
N LEU A 2 -7.64 8.00 -24.13
CA LEU A 2 -6.35 8.03 -23.43
C LEU A 2 -5.41 9.05 -24.08
N ASP A 3 -4.67 9.78 -23.25
CA ASP A 3 -3.55 10.62 -23.68
C ASP A 3 -2.29 10.17 -22.95
N LEU A 4 -1.46 9.40 -23.64
CA LEU A 4 -0.22 8.83 -23.10
C LEU A 4 0.89 9.88 -22.96
N GLN A 5 0.77 11.02 -23.63
CA GLN A 5 1.71 12.12 -23.48
C GLN A 5 1.35 13.03 -22.30
N SER A 6 0.08 13.03 -21.88
CA SER A 6 -0.44 13.90 -20.84
C SER A 6 -1.59 13.22 -20.10
N VAL A 7 -1.26 12.50 -19.02
CA VAL A 7 -2.25 11.73 -18.24
C VAL A 7 -3.42 12.61 -17.74
N ASN A 8 -3.14 13.88 -17.40
CA ASN A 8 -4.15 14.85 -17.00
C ASN A 8 -5.11 15.29 -18.12
N ARG A 9 -4.79 15.01 -19.39
CA ARG A 9 -5.67 15.23 -20.55
C ARG A 9 -6.42 13.95 -20.96
N SER A 10 -6.17 12.82 -20.29
CA SER A 10 -6.98 11.61 -20.52
C SER A 10 -8.43 11.87 -20.11
N ASP A 11 -9.36 11.50 -20.98
CA ASP A 11 -10.79 11.54 -20.72
C ASP A 11 -11.19 10.31 -19.92
N ILE A 12 -11.21 10.47 -18.59
CA ILE A 12 -11.51 9.40 -17.63
C ILE A 12 -12.89 8.80 -17.89
N ALA A 13 -13.90 9.63 -18.21
CA ALA A 13 -15.26 9.16 -18.41
C ALA A 13 -15.37 8.31 -19.68
N ALA A 14 -14.70 8.70 -20.76
CA ALA A 14 -14.65 7.91 -21.99
C ALA A 14 -13.95 6.56 -21.75
N VAL A 15 -12.81 6.54 -21.03
CA VAL A 15 -12.10 5.28 -20.72
C VAL A 15 -12.97 4.34 -19.88
N GLN A 16 -13.66 4.85 -18.87
CA GLN A 16 -14.59 4.05 -18.06
C GLN A 16 -15.76 3.51 -18.90
N SER A 17 -16.25 4.29 -19.88
CA SER A 17 -17.34 3.87 -20.77
C SER A 17 -16.95 2.63 -21.59
N GLU A 18 -15.72 2.57 -22.12
CA GLU A 18 -15.23 1.39 -22.85
C GLU A 18 -15.21 0.14 -21.96
N PHE A 19 -14.66 0.24 -20.74
CA PHE A 19 -14.64 -0.90 -19.82
C PHE A 19 -16.04 -1.32 -19.35
N LYS A 20 -16.98 -0.37 -19.26
CA LYS A 20 -18.39 -0.67 -19.03
C LYS A 20 -18.99 -1.47 -20.18
N GLU A 21 -18.67 -1.13 -21.43
CA GLU A 21 -19.13 -1.86 -22.61
C GLU A 21 -18.53 -3.27 -22.69
N ILE A 22 -17.24 -3.42 -22.37
CA ILE A 22 -16.57 -4.72 -22.24
C ILE A 22 -17.29 -5.59 -21.21
N ASN A 23 -17.56 -5.07 -20.01
CA ASN A 23 -18.30 -5.81 -18.98
C ASN A 23 -19.72 -6.18 -19.41
N ALA A 24 -20.43 -5.26 -20.08
CA ALA A 24 -21.76 -5.54 -20.60
C ALA A 24 -21.72 -6.66 -21.66
N ALA A 25 -20.66 -6.73 -22.49
CA ALA A 25 -20.45 -7.81 -23.45
C ALA A 25 -20.13 -9.14 -22.75
N LEU A 26 -19.24 -9.13 -21.75
CA LEU A 26 -18.89 -10.32 -20.97
C LEU A 26 -20.11 -10.90 -20.25
N LEU A 27 -20.95 -10.06 -19.62
CA LEU A 27 -22.20 -10.50 -19.00
C LEU A 27 -23.20 -11.11 -20.01
N ARG A 28 -23.23 -10.62 -21.25
CA ARG A 28 -24.11 -11.16 -22.30
C ARG A 28 -23.62 -12.49 -22.87
N HIS A 29 -22.30 -12.67 -23.01
CA HIS A 29 -21.72 -13.77 -23.78
C HIS A 29 -20.99 -14.82 -22.93
N ASN A 30 -20.64 -14.51 -21.68
CA ASN A 30 -20.06 -15.43 -20.70
C ASN A 30 -20.71 -15.20 -19.32
N PRO A 31 -22.03 -15.48 -19.18
CA PRO A 31 -22.79 -15.16 -17.98
C PRO A 31 -22.34 -15.93 -16.73
N ASP A 32 -21.62 -17.05 -16.92
CA ASP A 32 -21.10 -17.88 -15.83
C ASP A 32 -19.93 -17.19 -15.09
N GLY A 33 -19.38 -16.11 -15.68
CA GLY A 33 -18.40 -15.26 -15.01
C GLY A 33 -17.01 -15.87 -14.86
N ASP A 34 -16.71 -16.96 -15.57
CA ASP A 34 -15.39 -17.62 -15.56
C ASP A 34 -14.40 -16.86 -16.46
N PHE A 35 -14.01 -15.67 -16.01
CA PHE A 35 -12.96 -14.88 -16.61
C PHE A 35 -12.30 -13.98 -15.56
N LEU A 36 -11.07 -13.56 -15.86
CA LEU A 36 -10.39 -12.48 -15.16
C LEU A 36 -10.21 -11.32 -16.14
N LEU A 37 -10.70 -10.13 -15.78
CA LEU A 37 -10.50 -8.94 -16.61
C LEU A 37 -9.28 -8.15 -16.15
N SER A 38 -8.28 -8.07 -17.03
CA SER A 38 -7.05 -7.28 -16.85
C SER A 38 -7.13 -5.95 -17.58
N LEU A 39 -7.03 -4.84 -16.84
CA LEU A 39 -7.07 -3.49 -17.36
C LEU A 39 -5.64 -3.03 -17.68
N CYS A 40 -5.26 -3.10 -18.96
CA CYS A 40 -3.97 -2.62 -19.44
C CYS A 40 -4.06 -1.17 -19.95
N VAL A 41 -4.19 -0.21 -19.02
CA VAL A 41 -4.19 1.24 -19.32
C VAL A 41 -3.02 1.97 -18.66
N TRP A 42 -1.97 1.23 -18.29
CA TRP A 42 -0.67 1.78 -17.87
C TRP A 42 -0.69 2.79 -16.70
N GLY A 43 -1.65 2.67 -15.77
CA GLY A 43 -1.83 3.64 -14.69
C GLY A 43 -2.54 4.94 -15.12
N ALA A 44 -2.80 5.13 -16.41
CA ALA A 44 -3.43 6.31 -16.97
C ALA A 44 -4.91 6.45 -16.56
N ALA A 45 -5.49 7.61 -16.87
CA ALA A 45 -6.88 7.94 -16.59
C ALA A 45 -7.32 7.73 -15.13
N ASN A 46 -6.40 7.81 -14.16
CA ASN A 46 -6.66 7.52 -12.75
C ASN A 46 -7.25 6.12 -12.51
N VAL A 47 -6.80 5.11 -13.25
CA VAL A 47 -7.33 3.73 -13.13
C VAL A 47 -7.32 3.21 -11.70
N ARG A 48 -6.40 3.70 -10.85
CA ARG A 48 -6.39 3.40 -9.41
C ARG A 48 -7.73 3.67 -8.71
N ALA A 49 -8.47 4.71 -9.09
CA ALA A 49 -9.70 5.11 -8.41
C ALA A 49 -10.94 4.30 -8.84
N TRP A 50 -10.96 3.80 -10.08
CA TRP A 50 -12.16 3.19 -10.68
C TRP A 50 -11.95 1.79 -11.24
N GLY A 51 -10.71 1.31 -11.39
CA GLY A 51 -10.40 0.01 -12.01
C GLY A 51 -11.11 -1.16 -11.32
N LYS A 52 -11.21 -1.11 -9.99
CA LYS A 52 -11.98 -2.04 -9.14
C LYS A 52 -13.46 -2.20 -9.52
N ASP A 53 -14.05 -1.19 -10.15
CA ASP A 53 -15.47 -1.20 -10.51
C ASP A 53 -15.71 -1.95 -11.84
N TYR A 54 -14.64 -2.21 -12.60
CA TYR A 54 -14.73 -2.80 -13.92
C TYR A 54 -13.89 -4.05 -14.11
N GLY A 55 -12.79 -4.26 -13.39
CA GLY A 55 -12.02 -5.49 -13.53
C GLY A 55 -11.19 -5.86 -12.30
N ASN A 56 -10.39 -6.91 -12.47
CA ASN A 56 -9.78 -7.64 -11.37
C ASN A 56 -8.31 -7.30 -11.15
N ILE A 57 -7.62 -6.88 -12.20
CA ILE A 57 -6.25 -6.40 -12.11
C ILE A 57 -6.12 -5.15 -12.99
N SER A 58 -5.35 -4.17 -12.55
CA SER A 58 -5.14 -2.94 -13.32
C SER A 58 -3.68 -2.52 -13.32
N ARG A 59 -3.15 -2.33 -14.53
CA ARG A 59 -1.76 -1.91 -14.74
C ARG A 59 -1.51 -0.57 -14.06
N THR A 60 -0.42 -0.47 -13.30
CA THR A 60 -0.07 0.73 -12.54
C THR A 60 0.94 1.65 -13.21
N SER A 61 1.57 1.18 -14.29
CA SER A 61 2.55 1.93 -15.09
C SER A 61 2.65 1.37 -16.51
N ASP A 62 3.42 2.05 -17.37
CA ASP A 62 3.92 1.54 -18.65
C ASP A 62 4.63 0.18 -18.53
N ASP A 63 5.07 -0.38 -19.66
CA ASP A 63 5.66 -1.72 -19.74
C ASP A 63 7.01 -1.83 -19.04
N ILE A 64 7.16 -2.87 -18.21
CA ILE A 64 8.43 -3.22 -17.59
C ILE A 64 9.42 -3.74 -18.64
N THR A 65 10.71 -3.58 -18.37
CA THR A 65 11.82 -4.10 -19.19
C THR A 65 12.80 -4.83 -18.27
N PRO A 66 13.68 -5.72 -18.78
CA PRO A 66 14.61 -6.50 -17.96
C PRO A 66 15.81 -5.65 -17.47
N SER A 67 15.53 -4.48 -16.90
CA SER A 67 16.50 -3.59 -16.29
C SER A 67 16.08 -3.23 -14.86
N TRP A 68 17.05 -3.13 -13.96
CA TRP A 68 16.84 -2.82 -12.54
C TRP A 68 16.06 -1.51 -12.36
N THR A 69 16.52 -0.44 -13.03
CA THR A 69 15.90 0.89 -12.95
C THR A 69 14.44 0.85 -13.40
N ARG A 70 14.12 0.09 -14.44
CA ARG A 70 12.73 -0.01 -14.90
C ARG A 70 11.86 -0.77 -13.91
N MET A 71 12.35 -1.88 -13.36
CA MET A 71 11.66 -2.64 -12.32
C MET A 71 11.37 -1.76 -11.09
N LEU A 72 12.31 -0.90 -10.67
CA LEU A 72 12.08 0.07 -9.59
C LEU A 72 10.92 1.02 -9.91
N THR A 73 10.85 1.58 -11.12
CA THR A 73 9.72 2.44 -11.54
C THR A 73 8.38 1.71 -11.46
N ASN A 74 8.32 0.47 -11.96
CA ASN A 74 7.11 -0.36 -11.88
C ASN A 74 6.72 -0.65 -10.42
N PHE A 75 7.67 -1.07 -9.60
CA PHE A 75 7.45 -1.34 -8.18
C PHE A 75 7.00 -0.09 -7.42
N ASP A 76 7.63 1.06 -7.64
CA ASP A 76 7.28 2.32 -6.97
C ASP A 76 5.88 2.82 -7.37
N SER A 77 5.40 2.48 -8.58
CA SER A 77 4.03 2.77 -9.04
C SER A 77 2.95 2.00 -8.27
N ALA A 78 3.25 0.79 -7.81
CA ALA A 78 2.31 -0.11 -7.12
C ALA A 78 2.43 -0.10 -5.60
N SER A 79 3.65 0.01 -5.05
CA SER A 79 3.93 -0.08 -3.60
C SER A 79 3.27 1.00 -2.73
N ARG A 80 2.71 2.05 -3.35
CA ARG A 80 2.01 3.17 -2.70
C ARG A 80 0.52 3.21 -3.01
N ARG A 81 -0.01 2.08 -3.48
CA ARG A 81 -1.42 1.85 -3.78
C ARG A 81 -1.98 0.76 -2.88
N GLU A 82 -1.42 0.59 -1.69
CA GLU A 82 -1.71 -0.50 -0.75
C GLU A 82 -3.19 -0.60 -0.36
N LEU A 83 -3.90 0.53 -0.29
CA LEU A 83 -5.33 0.56 0.01
C LEU A 83 -6.22 0.32 -1.23
N TYR A 84 -5.64 0.29 -2.44
CA TYR A 84 -6.37 0.09 -3.69
C TYR A 84 -6.30 -1.37 -4.19
N ALA A 85 -5.56 -2.21 -3.47
CA ALA A 85 -5.51 -3.65 -3.68
C ALA A 85 -6.33 -4.35 -2.59
N HIS A 86 -7.30 -5.14 -3.00
CA HIS A 86 -8.12 -5.95 -2.11
C HIS A 86 -8.64 -7.19 -2.85
N PRO A 87 -9.12 -8.24 -2.16
CA PRO A 87 -9.76 -9.38 -2.81
C PRO A 87 -10.75 -8.93 -3.89
N GLY A 88 -10.50 -9.38 -5.13
CA GLY A 88 -11.26 -9.02 -6.34
C GLY A 88 -10.67 -7.89 -7.19
N SER A 89 -9.69 -7.12 -6.72
CA SER A 89 -9.02 -6.05 -7.46
C SER A 89 -7.56 -5.84 -7.03
N TRP A 90 -6.60 -5.97 -7.95
CA TRP A 90 -5.17 -5.91 -7.64
C TRP A 90 -4.41 -4.87 -8.49
N ASN A 91 -3.39 -4.28 -7.88
CA ASN A 91 -2.41 -3.44 -8.57
C ASN A 91 -1.47 -4.34 -9.40
N ASP A 92 -1.35 -4.06 -10.69
CA ASP A 92 -0.48 -4.79 -11.60
C ASP A 92 0.73 -3.94 -12.02
N PRO A 93 1.90 -4.10 -11.37
CA PRO A 93 3.15 -3.48 -11.80
C PRO A 93 3.78 -4.15 -13.03
N ASP A 94 3.03 -4.95 -13.79
CA ASP A 94 3.41 -5.69 -15.01
C ASP A 94 4.13 -7.03 -14.73
N MET A 95 4.39 -7.80 -15.79
CA MET A 95 4.90 -9.18 -15.73
C MET A 95 6.30 -9.32 -15.12
N LEU A 96 6.62 -10.52 -14.63
CA LEU A 96 7.95 -10.89 -14.12
C LEU A 96 8.94 -11.14 -15.28
N PHE A 97 10.12 -10.51 -15.21
CA PHE A 97 11.22 -10.67 -16.18
C PHE A 97 12.36 -11.58 -15.68
N ILE A 98 12.07 -12.42 -14.67
CA ILE A 98 13.03 -13.38 -14.12
C ILE A 98 13.58 -14.27 -15.24
N GLY A 99 14.91 -14.28 -15.42
CA GLY A 99 15.60 -14.99 -16.50
C GLY A 99 16.07 -14.13 -17.67
N LYS A 100 15.90 -12.81 -17.64
CA LYS A 100 16.37 -11.89 -18.68
C LYS A 100 17.07 -10.66 -18.09
N GLY A 101 18.08 -10.15 -18.81
CA GLY A 101 18.79 -8.91 -18.47
C GLY A 101 19.31 -8.90 -17.04
N ASP A 102 18.97 -7.87 -16.28
CA ASP A 102 19.38 -7.69 -14.87
C ASP A 102 18.76 -8.73 -13.90
N PHE A 103 17.99 -9.70 -14.39
CA PHE A 103 17.34 -10.75 -13.61
C PHE A 103 17.68 -12.16 -14.11
N ASP A 104 18.78 -12.32 -14.86
CA ASP A 104 19.19 -13.61 -15.42
C ASP A 104 19.93 -14.51 -14.40
N ALA A 105 20.44 -15.66 -14.87
CA ALA A 105 21.11 -16.64 -14.01
C ALA A 105 22.43 -16.14 -13.39
N ASN A 106 23.00 -15.02 -13.86
CA ASN A 106 24.16 -14.38 -13.26
C ASN A 106 23.78 -13.28 -12.26
N HIS A 107 22.50 -12.91 -12.17
CA HIS A 107 21.96 -11.84 -11.33
C HIS A 107 20.86 -12.37 -10.39
N LEU A 108 21.15 -13.47 -9.69
CA LEU A 108 20.18 -14.14 -8.82
C LEU A 108 19.69 -13.26 -7.67
N THR A 109 20.50 -12.34 -7.16
CA THR A 109 20.11 -11.40 -6.10
C THR A 109 18.99 -10.48 -6.58
N GLU A 110 19.16 -9.87 -7.75
CA GLU A 110 18.16 -9.03 -8.38
C GLU A 110 16.90 -9.82 -8.75
N ALA A 111 17.05 -11.05 -9.27
CA ALA A 111 15.94 -11.93 -9.58
C ALA A 111 15.11 -12.28 -8.32
N ARG A 112 15.77 -12.60 -7.20
CA ARG A 112 15.11 -12.82 -5.90
C ARG A 112 14.36 -11.59 -5.43
N SER A 113 14.98 -10.42 -5.53
CA SER A 113 14.35 -9.14 -5.16
C SER A 113 13.11 -8.85 -6.00
N HIS A 114 13.19 -8.99 -7.32
CA HIS A 114 12.06 -8.78 -8.22
C HIS A 114 10.86 -9.67 -7.84
N PHE A 115 11.11 -10.99 -7.67
CA PHE A 115 10.06 -11.94 -7.28
C PHE A 115 9.46 -11.64 -5.89
N ALA A 116 10.31 -11.39 -4.90
CA ALA A 116 9.88 -11.09 -3.53
C ALA A 116 9.03 -9.81 -3.44
N LEU A 117 9.44 -8.74 -4.14
CA LEU A 117 8.73 -7.47 -4.14
C LEU A 117 7.35 -7.59 -4.78
N TRP A 118 7.24 -8.30 -5.91
CA TRP A 118 5.94 -8.60 -6.55
C TRP A 118 5.02 -9.41 -5.64
N ALA A 119 5.57 -10.40 -4.94
CA ALA A 119 4.81 -11.19 -3.98
C ALA A 119 4.29 -10.33 -2.81
N MET A 120 5.13 -9.44 -2.27
CA MET A 120 4.78 -8.56 -1.16
C MET A 120 3.71 -7.51 -1.52
N VAL A 121 3.71 -7.01 -2.75
CA VAL A 121 2.72 -6.01 -3.20
C VAL A 121 1.45 -6.62 -3.82
N ASN A 122 1.25 -7.94 -3.69
CA ASN A 122 0.12 -8.68 -4.27
C ASN A 122 -0.03 -8.47 -5.79
N ALA A 123 1.10 -8.28 -6.48
CA ALA A 123 1.09 -8.22 -7.93
C ALA A 123 0.67 -9.59 -8.52
N PRO A 124 0.05 -9.61 -9.71
CA PRO A 124 -0.08 -10.84 -10.48
C PRO A 124 1.31 -11.44 -10.75
N LEU A 125 1.51 -12.71 -10.38
CA LEU A 125 2.78 -13.41 -10.62
C LEU A 125 2.82 -14.03 -12.03
N MET A 126 2.76 -13.17 -13.06
CA MET A 126 2.77 -13.59 -14.47
C MET A 126 4.21 -13.73 -14.98
N LEU A 127 4.63 -14.95 -15.33
CA LEU A 127 5.98 -15.22 -15.81
C LEU A 127 6.17 -14.78 -17.28
N GLY A 128 7.14 -13.90 -17.54
CA GLY A 128 7.53 -13.45 -18.89
C GLY A 128 8.72 -14.23 -19.49
N THR A 129 9.13 -15.33 -18.86
CA THR A 129 10.26 -16.16 -19.28
C THR A 129 9.83 -17.39 -20.10
N ASP A 130 10.77 -17.98 -20.85
CA ASP A 130 10.56 -19.25 -21.53
C ASP A 130 10.84 -20.41 -20.56
N LEU A 131 9.79 -21.06 -20.07
CA LEU A 131 9.88 -22.15 -19.08
C LEU A 131 10.65 -23.37 -19.61
N ARG A 132 10.81 -23.54 -20.92
CA ARG A 132 11.52 -24.68 -21.51
C ARG A 132 13.04 -24.57 -21.36
N THR A 133 13.53 -23.33 -21.19
CA THR A 133 14.96 -23.00 -21.19
C THR A 133 15.41 -22.27 -19.93
N THR A 134 14.48 -22.00 -18.99
CA THR A 134 14.78 -21.32 -17.73
C THR A 134 15.72 -22.17 -16.86
N ALA A 135 16.81 -21.55 -16.39
CA ALA A 135 17.79 -22.23 -15.56
C ALA A 135 17.18 -22.72 -14.22
N PRO A 136 17.59 -23.88 -13.69
CA PRO A 136 17.03 -24.43 -12.44
C PRO A 136 17.04 -23.44 -11.26
N ALA A 137 18.13 -22.68 -11.08
CA ALA A 137 18.23 -21.68 -10.01
C ALA A 137 17.18 -20.57 -10.12
N LEU A 138 16.71 -20.23 -11.32
CA LEU A 138 15.62 -19.27 -11.53
C LEU A 138 14.26 -19.91 -11.29
N MET A 139 14.11 -21.20 -11.62
CA MET A 139 12.92 -21.97 -11.27
C MET A 139 12.74 -22.10 -9.75
N ASP A 140 13.83 -22.28 -9.00
CA ASP A 140 13.81 -22.29 -7.53
C ASP A 140 13.31 -20.96 -6.95
N ILE A 141 13.59 -19.83 -7.63
CA ILE A 141 13.09 -18.50 -7.25
C ILE A 141 11.59 -18.43 -7.48
N VAL A 142 11.12 -18.63 -8.72
CA VAL A 142 9.70 -18.45 -9.07
C VAL A 142 8.81 -19.56 -8.51
N GLY A 143 9.39 -20.68 -8.11
CA GLY A 143 8.74 -21.83 -7.47
C GLY A 143 8.80 -21.82 -5.94
N ASN A 144 9.36 -20.78 -5.31
CA ASN A 144 9.43 -20.71 -3.84
C ASN A 144 8.01 -20.60 -3.23
N ALA A 145 7.51 -21.73 -2.72
CA ALA A 145 6.16 -21.85 -2.18
C ALA A 145 5.88 -20.93 -0.98
N GLU A 146 6.89 -20.65 -0.13
CA GLU A 146 6.71 -19.79 1.03
C GLU A 146 6.49 -18.32 0.63
N ILE A 147 7.17 -17.85 -0.43
CA ILE A 147 7.00 -16.50 -0.97
C ILE A 147 5.71 -16.39 -1.78
N ILE A 148 5.35 -17.43 -2.56
CA ILE A 148 4.05 -17.50 -3.23
C ILE A 148 2.91 -17.44 -2.20
N ALA A 149 3.04 -18.15 -1.07
CA ALA A 149 2.04 -18.11 -0.01
C ALA A 149 1.86 -16.72 0.59
N LEU A 150 2.90 -15.86 0.58
CA LEU A 150 2.72 -14.45 0.92
C LEU A 150 1.80 -13.76 -0.08
N ASN A 151 2.03 -13.91 -1.39
CA ASN A 151 1.20 -13.30 -2.43
C ASN A 151 -0.27 -13.78 -2.36
N GLN A 152 -0.46 -15.07 -2.08
CA GLN A 152 -1.77 -15.75 -2.04
C GLN A 152 -2.45 -15.73 -0.66
N ASP A 153 -1.92 -14.97 0.31
CA ASP A 153 -2.48 -14.93 1.67
C ASP A 153 -3.96 -14.46 1.67
N PRO A 154 -4.87 -15.19 2.33
CA PRO A 154 -6.31 -14.94 2.24
C PRO A 154 -6.77 -13.66 2.94
N ALA A 155 -5.94 -12.99 3.75
CA ALA A 155 -6.27 -11.64 4.23
C ALA A 155 -6.27 -10.62 3.08
N GLY A 156 -5.62 -10.95 1.95
CA GLY A 156 -5.59 -10.12 0.76
C GLY A 156 -4.91 -8.76 0.96
N ASN A 157 -4.10 -8.62 2.02
CA ASN A 157 -3.40 -7.39 2.32
C ASN A 157 -2.22 -7.19 1.37
N GLN A 158 -2.17 -6.06 0.67
CA GLN A 158 -0.92 -5.60 0.08
C GLN A 158 0.05 -5.15 1.20
N ALA A 159 1.35 -5.34 1.03
CA ALA A 159 2.32 -4.80 1.97
C ALA A 159 2.27 -3.26 2.02
N THR A 160 2.50 -2.72 3.22
CA THR A 160 2.64 -1.28 3.49
C THR A 160 4.11 -0.91 3.66
N LEU A 161 4.49 0.32 3.31
CA LEU A 161 5.84 0.85 3.55
C LEU A 161 5.95 1.31 5.01
N ALA A 162 6.46 0.45 5.88
CA ALA A 162 6.73 0.77 7.28
C ALA A 162 7.93 1.71 7.45
N TYR A 163 8.89 1.62 6.53
CA TYR A 163 10.02 2.54 6.41
C TYR A 163 10.34 2.74 4.93
N ASP A 164 10.62 3.97 4.53
CA ASP A 164 11.08 4.29 3.18
C ASP A 164 11.89 5.58 3.22
N ALA A 165 13.21 5.45 3.12
CA ALA A 165 14.16 6.56 3.10
C ALA A 165 15.48 6.09 2.44
N ASP A 166 16.21 7.03 1.83
CA ASP A 166 17.42 6.72 1.07
C ASP A 166 17.18 5.58 0.06
N ASP A 167 18.10 4.60 0.02
CA ASP A 167 18.02 3.38 -0.77
C ASP A 167 17.37 2.21 -0.02
N LEU A 168 16.75 2.42 1.15
CA LEU A 168 16.12 1.36 1.93
C LEU A 168 14.60 1.50 2.01
N SER A 169 13.90 0.39 1.79
CA SER A 169 12.48 0.26 2.13
C SER A 169 12.25 -0.97 3.02
N ILE A 170 11.45 -0.82 4.08
CA ILE A 170 10.92 -1.93 4.88
C ILE A 170 9.43 -2.04 4.57
N LEU A 171 9.04 -3.14 3.94
CA LEU A 171 7.66 -3.48 3.66
C LEU A 171 7.13 -4.43 4.72
N VAL A 172 5.91 -4.19 5.21
CA VAL A 172 5.23 -5.05 6.18
C VAL A 172 3.85 -5.41 5.68
N LYS A 173 3.58 -6.72 5.61
CA LYS A 173 2.29 -7.29 5.21
C LYS A 173 1.72 -8.15 6.34
N PRO A 174 0.66 -7.70 7.02
CA PRO A 174 -0.08 -8.54 7.96
C PRO A 174 -0.76 -9.71 7.24
N LEU A 175 -0.61 -10.92 7.78
CA LEU A 175 -1.13 -12.17 7.22
C LEU A 175 -2.38 -12.64 7.96
N ALA A 176 -3.20 -13.47 7.31
CA ALA A 176 -4.40 -14.05 7.92
C ALA A 176 -4.11 -14.88 9.18
N SER A 177 -2.92 -15.49 9.26
CA SER A 177 -2.47 -16.25 10.43
C SER A 177 -2.24 -15.38 11.67
N GLY A 178 -2.25 -14.05 11.54
CA GLY A 178 -1.89 -13.11 12.59
C GLY A 178 -0.40 -12.74 12.60
N GLN A 179 0.45 -13.48 11.88
CA GLN A 179 1.86 -13.15 11.63
C GLN A 179 1.98 -11.99 10.63
N LYS A 180 3.21 -11.55 10.38
CA LYS A 180 3.53 -10.50 9.41
C LYS A 180 4.62 -10.99 8.47
N ALA A 181 4.46 -10.77 7.16
CA ALA A 181 5.60 -10.83 6.26
C ALA A 181 6.36 -9.50 6.27
N VAL A 182 7.67 -9.57 6.19
CA VAL A 182 8.58 -8.42 6.23
C VAL A 182 9.55 -8.55 5.07
N ALA A 183 9.66 -7.53 4.24
CA ALA A 183 10.69 -7.44 3.22
C ALA A 183 11.56 -6.21 3.48
N ILE A 184 12.87 -6.40 3.57
CA ILE A 184 13.86 -5.34 3.76
C ILE A 184 14.63 -5.22 2.45
N PHE A 185 14.34 -4.16 1.72
CA PHE A 185 14.80 -3.98 0.35
C PHE A 185 15.86 -2.88 0.27
N ASN A 186 17.04 -3.26 -0.21
CA ASN A 186 18.09 -2.33 -0.61
C ASN A 186 18.03 -2.12 -2.13
N ARG A 187 17.62 -0.93 -2.57
CA ARG A 187 17.58 -0.59 -4.00
C ARG A 187 18.92 -0.12 -4.57
N GLY A 188 19.87 0.20 -3.69
CA GLY A 188 21.14 0.82 -3.99
C GLY A 188 22.25 -0.15 -4.38
N LEU A 189 23.43 0.42 -4.65
CA LEU A 189 24.62 -0.30 -5.09
C LEU A 189 25.63 -0.58 -3.96
N ALA A 190 25.36 -0.06 -2.76
CA ALA A 190 26.18 -0.29 -1.57
C ALA A 190 25.40 -1.12 -0.53
N PRO A 191 26.07 -2.00 0.21
CA PRO A 191 25.42 -2.74 1.29
C PRO A 191 25.03 -1.82 2.47
N ILE A 192 23.84 -2.07 3.05
CA ILE A 192 23.23 -1.24 4.11
C ILE A 192 23.10 -2.04 5.40
N ASP A 193 23.41 -1.40 6.54
CA ASP A 193 23.11 -1.93 7.87
C ASP A 193 21.78 -1.38 8.36
N VAL A 194 20.86 -2.27 8.72
CA VAL A 194 19.47 -1.96 9.05
C VAL A 194 19.17 -2.39 10.48
N ASP A 195 18.53 -1.52 11.27
CA ASP A 195 17.96 -1.86 12.57
C ASP A 195 16.46 -2.16 12.36
N LEU A 196 16.10 -3.44 12.26
CA LEU A 196 14.69 -3.83 12.21
C LEU A 196 14.08 -3.72 13.61
N MET A 197 13.38 -2.62 13.86
CA MET A 197 12.66 -2.35 15.11
C MET A 197 11.30 -3.08 15.18
N ALA A 198 10.89 -3.47 16.39
CA ALA A 198 9.54 -3.97 16.68
C ALA A 198 8.44 -2.97 16.25
N GLU A 199 8.74 -1.67 16.34
CA GLU A 199 7.86 -0.57 15.95
C GLU A 199 7.53 -0.58 14.44
N HIS A 200 8.50 -0.89 13.57
CA HIS A 200 8.24 -1.07 12.13
C HIS A 200 7.17 -2.15 11.89
N LEU A 201 7.15 -3.16 12.75
CA LEU A 201 6.23 -4.29 12.66
C LEU A 201 4.92 -4.03 13.39
N LYS A 202 4.76 -2.92 14.13
CA LYS A 202 3.66 -2.70 15.09
C LYS A 202 3.52 -3.86 16.09
N LEU A 203 4.65 -4.41 16.50
CA LEU A 203 4.76 -5.43 17.54
C LEU A 203 5.31 -4.82 18.83
N ARG A 204 5.05 -5.47 19.95
CA ARG A 204 5.53 -5.05 21.27
C ARG A 204 7.06 -5.08 21.33
N LYS A 205 7.66 -3.96 21.73
CA LYS A 205 9.11 -3.85 21.90
C LYS A 205 9.65 -4.58 23.13
N ASP A 206 8.78 -4.88 24.09
CA ASP A 206 9.07 -5.57 25.35
C ASP A 206 8.73 -7.06 25.30
N ALA A 207 8.44 -7.61 24.12
CA ALA A 207 8.15 -9.02 23.89
C ALA A 207 9.09 -9.62 22.82
N ALA A 208 9.23 -10.94 22.82
CA ALA A 208 10.01 -11.66 21.83
C ALA A 208 9.33 -11.64 20.45
N ILE A 209 10.13 -11.44 19.41
CA ILE A 209 9.71 -11.49 18.00
C ILE A 209 10.60 -12.51 17.29
N THR A 210 9.98 -13.51 16.67
CA THR A 210 10.67 -14.53 15.87
C THR A 210 10.59 -14.16 14.39
N LEU A 211 11.73 -14.17 13.70
CA LEU A 211 11.84 -14.03 12.26
C LEU A 211 12.24 -15.37 11.64
N THR A 212 11.52 -15.81 10.63
CA THR A 212 11.87 -16.97 9.79
C THR A 212 12.17 -16.48 8.38
N ASP A 213 13.40 -16.68 7.93
CA ASP A 213 13.86 -16.32 6.58
C ASP A 213 13.20 -17.22 5.53
N LEU A 214 12.58 -16.63 4.50
CA LEU A 214 11.80 -17.37 3.50
C LEU A 214 12.63 -17.91 2.33
N TRP A 215 13.93 -17.60 2.29
CA TRP A 215 14.87 -18.21 1.34
C TRP A 215 15.59 -19.42 1.95
N THR A 216 15.87 -19.39 3.25
CA THR A 216 16.69 -20.40 3.94
C THR A 216 15.92 -21.26 4.94
N GLY A 217 14.74 -20.81 5.40
CA GLY A 217 14.00 -21.43 6.50
C GLY A 217 14.58 -21.18 7.89
N THR A 218 15.71 -20.47 8.00
CA THR A 218 16.40 -20.21 9.26
C THR A 218 15.55 -19.27 10.13
N SER A 219 15.44 -19.60 11.41
CA SER A 219 14.72 -18.75 12.37
C SER A 219 15.67 -18.09 13.38
N SER A 220 15.34 -16.86 13.76
CA SER A 220 16.03 -16.09 14.79
C SER A 220 15.01 -15.35 15.65
N THR A 221 15.39 -14.94 16.85
CA THR A 221 14.51 -14.21 17.77
C THR A 221 15.20 -12.94 18.26
N PHE A 222 14.44 -11.85 18.40
CA PHE A 222 14.92 -10.61 18.97
C PHE A 222 13.87 -9.95 19.87
N THR A 223 14.28 -8.94 20.62
CA THR A 223 13.40 -8.07 21.43
C THR A 223 13.79 -6.63 21.15
N ALA A 224 12.80 -5.75 21.01
CA ALA A 224 12.92 -4.35 20.59
C ALA A 224 13.51 -4.11 19.18
N ALA A 225 14.69 -4.65 18.86
CA ALA A 225 15.35 -4.47 17.57
C ALA A 225 16.34 -5.61 17.25
N THR A 226 16.63 -5.81 15.96
CA THR A 226 17.75 -6.64 15.48
C THR A 226 18.48 -5.94 14.34
N ARG A 227 19.81 -6.13 14.25
CA ARG A 227 20.63 -5.56 13.18
C ARG A 227 20.83 -6.57 12.06
N LEU A 228 20.56 -6.15 10.83
CA LEU A 228 20.64 -6.96 9.62
C LEU A 228 21.53 -6.25 8.59
N ARG A 229 22.32 -7.02 7.85
CA ARG A 229 23.10 -6.55 6.70
C ARG A 229 22.34 -6.89 5.43
N VAL A 230 22.09 -5.90 4.58
CA VAL A 230 21.42 -6.11 3.28
C VAL A 230 22.39 -5.76 2.17
N ALA A 231 22.71 -6.74 1.33
CA ALA A 231 23.61 -6.58 0.19
C ALA A 231 23.01 -5.61 -0.86
N PRO A 232 23.83 -5.08 -1.80
CA PRO A 232 23.31 -4.29 -2.92
C PRO A 232 22.21 -5.02 -3.66
N ARG A 233 21.11 -4.33 -3.98
CA ARG A 233 19.97 -4.86 -4.73
C ARG A 233 19.27 -6.08 -4.10
N GLU A 234 19.56 -6.38 -2.84
CA GLU A 234 19.00 -7.52 -2.12
C GLU A 234 17.69 -7.17 -1.42
N THR A 235 16.78 -8.15 -1.37
CA THR A 235 15.60 -8.14 -0.52
C THR A 235 15.67 -9.32 0.44
N LEU A 236 15.86 -9.04 1.73
CA LEU A 236 15.65 -10.04 2.77
C LEU A 236 14.15 -10.19 3.00
N VAL A 237 13.63 -11.42 3.08
CA VAL A 237 12.20 -11.69 3.26
C VAL A 237 11.99 -12.63 4.43
N PHE A 238 11.16 -12.22 5.38
CA PHE A 238 10.87 -12.95 6.60
C PHE A 238 9.38 -13.13 6.83
N ARG A 239 9.02 -14.20 7.53
CA ARG A 239 7.79 -14.26 8.34
C ARG A 239 8.15 -13.89 9.79
N ALA A 240 7.46 -12.90 10.34
CA ALA A 240 7.62 -12.39 11.69
C ALA A 240 6.42 -12.78 12.56
N ASN A 241 6.71 -13.29 13.76
CA ASN A 241 5.71 -13.64 14.78
C ASN A 241 6.02 -12.95 16.10
N GLY A 242 5.03 -12.33 16.72
CA GLY A 242 5.17 -11.66 18.01
C GLY A 242 3.86 -11.02 18.47
N GLU A 243 3.86 -10.49 19.69
CA GLU A 243 2.68 -9.83 20.26
C GLU A 243 2.43 -8.46 19.62
N ARG A 244 1.17 -8.17 19.27
CA ARG A 244 0.78 -6.90 18.65
C ARG A 244 0.91 -5.73 19.63
N ALA A 245 1.36 -4.58 19.13
CA ALA A 245 1.41 -3.36 19.92
C ALA A 245 0.00 -2.88 20.32
N LEU A 246 -0.97 -3.00 19.42
CA LEU A 246 -2.37 -2.72 19.72
C LEU A 246 -3.05 -3.96 20.31
N ALA A 247 -3.26 -3.96 21.62
CA ALA A 247 -4.03 -5.01 22.28
C ALA A 247 -5.51 -4.98 21.85
N ASN A 248 -6.11 -6.17 21.68
CA ASN A 248 -7.55 -6.38 21.41
C ASN A 248 -8.09 -5.60 20.19
N GLY A 249 -7.28 -5.45 19.16
CA GLY A 249 -7.68 -4.74 17.96
C GLY A 249 -6.61 -4.76 16.89
N VAL A 250 -6.87 -3.99 15.84
CA VAL A 250 -6.00 -3.88 14.67
C VAL A 250 -6.11 -2.47 14.09
N TYR A 251 -4.98 -1.89 13.71
CA TYR A 251 -5.01 -0.62 12.99
C TYR A 251 -5.56 -0.84 11.58
N LEU A 252 -6.28 0.14 11.03
CA LEU A 252 -6.76 0.06 9.65
C LEU A 252 -5.61 -0.05 8.65
N SER A 253 -4.47 0.57 8.95
CA SER A 253 -3.25 0.45 8.15
C SER A 253 -2.58 -0.93 8.24
N GLU A 254 -3.03 -1.82 9.14
CA GLU A 254 -2.63 -3.23 9.14
C GLU A 254 -3.61 -4.14 8.39
N GLN A 255 -4.67 -3.57 7.79
CA GLN A 255 -5.66 -4.33 7.02
C GLN A 255 -5.97 -3.68 5.67
N PRO A 256 -4.96 -3.35 4.84
CA PRO A 256 -5.17 -2.72 3.55
C PRO A 256 -6.18 -3.50 2.68
N GLY A 257 -6.16 -4.84 2.72
CA GLY A 257 -7.11 -5.67 1.97
C GLY A 257 -8.56 -5.57 2.44
N SER A 258 -8.84 -4.91 3.57
CA SER A 258 -10.18 -4.64 4.08
C SER A 258 -10.57 -3.15 4.02
N VAL A 259 -9.66 -2.27 3.59
CA VAL A 259 -9.90 -0.83 3.44
C VAL A 259 -9.93 -0.50 1.95
N ASN A 260 -11.04 0.04 1.47
CA ASN A 260 -11.25 0.41 0.06
C ASN A 260 -11.53 1.91 -0.06
N PRO A 261 -10.69 2.70 -0.76
CA PRO A 261 -11.00 4.07 -1.12
C PRO A 261 -12.11 4.12 -2.18
N ALA A 262 -13.36 4.20 -1.75
CA ALA A 262 -14.52 4.34 -2.62
C ALA A 262 -14.55 5.70 -3.35
N VAL A 263 -14.05 6.75 -2.70
CA VAL A 263 -13.77 8.07 -3.28
C VAL A 263 -12.45 8.56 -2.68
N ASP A 264 -11.44 8.86 -3.51
CA ASP A 264 -10.09 9.19 -3.03
C ASP A 264 -9.83 10.68 -2.80
N GLY A 265 -10.80 11.55 -3.13
CA GLY A 265 -10.69 13.00 -2.98
C GLY A 265 -9.83 13.68 -4.05
N VAL A 266 -9.37 12.93 -5.06
CA VAL A 266 -8.58 13.47 -6.17
C VAL A 266 -9.51 14.12 -7.18
N THR A 267 -9.47 15.45 -7.27
CA THR A 267 -10.30 16.21 -8.22
C THR A 267 -9.58 16.57 -9.51
N ARG A 268 -8.24 16.51 -9.50
CA ARG A 268 -7.40 16.79 -10.67
C ARG A 268 -6.46 15.64 -10.92
N PRO A 269 -6.60 14.98 -12.08
CA PRO A 269 -5.66 13.94 -12.46
C PRO A 269 -4.23 14.46 -12.59
N GLN A 270 -3.26 13.68 -12.11
CA GLN A 270 -1.83 14.00 -12.20
C GLN A 270 -1.10 12.91 -12.97
N ALA A 271 0.18 13.11 -13.28
CA ALA A 271 1.00 12.01 -13.75
C ALA A 271 1.25 10.99 -12.62
N ASP A 272 1.70 9.80 -13.00
CA ASP A 272 2.21 8.81 -12.05
C ASP A 272 3.29 9.42 -11.15
N PRO A 273 3.38 8.95 -9.90
CA PRO A 273 4.19 9.61 -8.90
C PRO A 273 5.68 9.58 -9.29
N THR A 274 6.27 10.75 -9.45
CA THR A 274 7.73 10.86 -9.46
C THR A 274 8.21 10.84 -8.01
N VAL A 275 9.06 9.86 -7.71
CA VAL A 275 9.64 9.66 -6.38
C VAL A 275 11.03 10.27 -6.36
N PHE A 276 11.20 11.36 -5.61
CA PHE A 276 12.50 11.99 -5.41
C PHE A 276 13.07 11.54 -4.07
N ARG A 277 14.21 10.84 -4.10
CA ARG A 277 14.90 10.35 -2.91
C ARG A 277 16.01 11.32 -2.54
N SER A 278 16.27 11.46 -1.24
CA SER A 278 17.32 12.34 -0.73
C SER A 278 18.70 11.81 -1.08
N SER A 279 19.66 12.74 -1.21
CA SER A 279 21.09 12.47 -1.30
C SER A 279 21.84 12.69 0.03
N ALA A 280 21.12 12.94 1.13
CA ALA A 280 21.72 13.27 2.43
C ALA A 280 22.52 12.11 3.05
N GLY A 281 22.37 10.89 2.52
CA GLY A 281 23.13 9.71 2.92
C GLY A 281 22.44 8.90 4.02
N TRP A 282 22.99 7.71 4.30
CA TRP A 282 22.37 6.75 5.21
C TRP A 282 22.51 7.15 6.69
N PHE A 283 21.38 7.34 7.39
CA PHE A 283 21.35 7.67 8.82
C PHE A 283 20.80 6.55 9.73
N GLY A 284 20.55 5.37 9.17
CA GLY A 284 19.92 4.26 9.87
C GLY A 284 18.40 4.28 9.73
N THR A 285 17.71 3.47 10.53
CA THR A 285 16.24 3.24 10.45
C THR A 285 15.50 3.66 11.72
N LYS A 286 16.15 4.37 12.63
CA LYS A 286 15.49 4.89 13.83
C LYS A 286 14.75 6.18 13.48
N GLY A 287 13.46 6.21 13.79
CA GLY A 287 12.57 7.31 13.40
C GLY A 287 12.10 7.19 11.96
N ALA A 288 11.69 8.30 11.36
CA ALA A 288 11.04 8.30 10.04
C ALA A 288 12.03 8.30 8.85
N GLY A 289 13.32 8.55 9.11
CA GLY A 289 14.32 8.81 8.06
C GLY A 289 14.01 10.06 7.23
N GLU A 290 14.80 10.30 6.18
CA GLU A 290 14.45 11.29 5.17
C GLU A 290 13.57 10.66 4.09
N ARG A 291 12.24 10.76 4.31
CA ARG A 291 11.26 10.15 3.41
C ARG A 291 11.36 10.73 1.99
N PRO A 292 11.16 9.92 0.95
CA PRO A 292 11.11 10.45 -0.41
C PRO A 292 10.04 11.51 -0.57
N MET A 293 10.31 12.50 -1.40
CA MET A 293 9.31 13.47 -1.83
C MET A 293 8.51 12.90 -3.00
N TYR A 294 7.19 13.04 -2.92
CA TYR A 294 6.26 12.51 -3.91
C TYR A 294 5.56 13.63 -4.65
N ALA A 295 5.70 13.65 -5.97
CA ALA A 295 4.91 14.49 -6.85
C ALA A 295 3.95 13.59 -7.64
N GLY A 296 2.64 13.70 -7.39
CA GLY A 296 1.64 12.90 -8.11
C GLY A 296 0.28 12.82 -7.40
N TRP A 297 -0.51 11.83 -7.82
CA TRP A 297 -1.96 11.65 -7.60
C TRP A 297 -2.55 11.90 -6.21
N GLY A 298 -1.80 11.89 -5.10
CA GLY A 298 -2.37 12.19 -3.79
C GLY A 298 -3.48 11.22 -3.34
N GLY A 299 -3.29 9.91 -3.52
CA GLY A 299 -4.26 8.89 -3.07
C GLY A 299 -4.21 8.59 -1.57
N ALA A 300 -5.17 7.78 -1.10
CA ALA A 300 -5.20 7.28 0.26
C ALA A 300 -3.97 6.41 0.57
N ARG A 301 -3.40 6.55 1.76
CA ARG A 301 -2.16 5.88 2.17
C ARG A 301 -2.24 5.36 3.61
N ALA A 302 -1.63 4.21 3.85
CA ALA A 302 -1.37 3.67 5.17
C ALA A 302 -0.15 4.36 5.79
N ASP A 303 -0.25 4.78 7.05
CA ASP A 303 0.83 5.33 7.90
C ASP A 303 1.63 6.49 7.29
N SER A 304 1.03 7.16 6.30
CA SER A 304 1.60 8.31 5.62
C SER A 304 0.50 9.14 5.01
N THR A 305 0.79 10.42 4.78
CA THR A 305 -0.11 11.29 4.05
C THR A 305 -0.16 10.85 2.58
N PRO A 306 -1.15 11.33 1.80
CA PRO A 306 -1.19 11.13 0.35
C PRO A 306 0.09 11.51 -0.41
N TYR A 307 0.93 12.35 0.19
CA TYR A 307 2.22 12.83 -0.33
C TYR A 307 3.43 12.20 0.37
N GLY A 308 3.23 11.07 1.07
CA GLY A 308 4.29 10.29 1.70
C GLY A 308 4.93 10.93 2.94
N GLN A 309 4.37 12.02 3.47
CA GLN A 309 4.84 12.61 4.72
C GLN A 309 4.32 11.82 5.92
N THR A 310 4.94 12.01 7.09
CA THR A 310 4.48 11.44 8.35
C THR A 310 3.11 12.01 8.72
N LEU A 311 2.20 11.18 9.24
CA LEU A 311 0.90 11.63 9.73
C LEU A 311 1.10 12.51 10.96
N GLN A 312 0.65 13.77 10.91
CA GLN A 312 0.81 14.72 12.01
C GLN A 312 -0.36 15.69 12.06
N ILE A 313 -0.93 15.91 13.24
CA ILE A 313 -2.02 16.88 13.45
C ILE A 313 -1.64 17.80 14.60
N ALA A 314 -1.49 19.09 14.31
CA ALA A 314 -1.14 20.13 15.27
C ALA A 314 0.12 19.78 16.09
N GLY A 315 1.16 19.30 15.41
CA GLY A 315 2.42 18.90 16.02
C GLY A 315 2.45 17.46 16.56
N VAL A 316 1.31 16.78 16.71
CA VAL A 316 1.24 15.41 17.25
C VAL A 316 1.36 14.39 16.12
N GLY A 317 2.43 13.61 16.12
CA GLY A 317 2.68 12.55 15.14
C GLY A 317 1.94 11.24 15.45
N TYR A 318 1.52 10.53 14.41
CA TYR A 318 0.86 9.23 14.50
C TYR A 318 1.66 8.17 13.74
N ALA A 319 2.05 7.11 14.44
CA ALA A 319 2.78 5.99 13.84
C ALA A 319 1.85 5.05 13.04
N ALA A 320 0.56 5.03 13.40
CA ALA A 320 -0.46 4.28 12.69
C ALA A 320 -1.60 5.20 12.25
N GLY A 321 -2.16 4.97 11.07
CA GLY A 321 -3.35 5.66 10.62
C GLY A 321 -3.55 5.60 9.11
N ILE A 322 -4.57 6.30 8.64
CA ILE A 322 -4.84 6.46 7.21
C ILE A 322 -4.78 7.95 6.85
N GLY A 323 -3.88 8.29 5.91
CA GLY A 323 -3.84 9.60 5.29
C GLY A 323 -4.71 9.61 4.04
N VAL A 324 -5.57 10.62 3.91
CA VAL A 324 -6.45 10.81 2.75
C VAL A 324 -6.52 12.28 2.36
N LEU A 325 -7.10 12.57 1.20
CA LEU A 325 -7.52 13.92 0.89
C LEU A 325 -8.90 14.22 1.50
N ALA A 326 -9.20 15.49 1.75
CA ALA A 326 -10.56 15.92 2.02
C ALA A 326 -11.48 15.55 0.83
N ASN A 327 -12.77 15.41 1.10
CA ASN A 327 -13.79 14.91 0.17
C ASN A 327 -13.65 13.42 -0.20
N SER A 328 -12.82 12.68 0.52
CA SER A 328 -12.70 11.23 0.42
C SER A 328 -13.78 10.47 1.20
N ARG A 329 -13.96 9.21 0.78
CA ARG A 329 -14.77 8.20 1.43
C ARG A 329 -14.06 6.85 1.33
N LEU A 330 -13.73 6.27 2.48
CA LEU A 330 -13.21 4.92 2.59
C LEU A 330 -14.31 3.98 3.06
N GLU A 331 -14.35 2.77 2.52
CA GLU A 331 -15.15 1.65 3.00
C GLU A 331 -14.23 0.67 3.72
N VAL A 332 -14.65 0.20 4.89
CA VAL A 332 -13.89 -0.74 5.72
C VAL A 332 -14.77 -1.95 6.00
N ARG A 333 -14.32 -3.13 5.57
CA ARG A 333 -14.98 -4.39 5.92
C ARG A 333 -14.74 -4.71 7.39
N ASN A 334 -15.81 -4.81 8.16
CA ASN A 334 -15.74 -5.15 9.57
C ASN A 334 -15.88 -6.66 9.78
N HIS A 335 -14.80 -7.30 10.23
CA HIS A 335 -14.76 -8.75 10.50
C HIS A 335 -15.19 -9.09 11.94
N GLY A 336 -16.27 -8.47 12.42
CA GLY A 336 -16.85 -8.74 13.74
C GLY A 336 -16.28 -7.93 14.91
N TYR A 337 -15.59 -6.82 14.65
CA TYR A 337 -15.18 -5.88 15.69
C TYR A 337 -16.37 -5.07 16.21
N ARG A 338 -16.24 -4.55 17.43
CA ARG A 338 -17.33 -3.88 18.18
C ARG A 338 -17.17 -2.36 18.21
N SER A 339 -15.94 -1.86 18.15
CA SER A 339 -15.68 -0.43 18.17
C SER A 339 -14.67 0.00 17.11
N LEU A 340 -14.85 1.20 16.59
CA LEU A 340 -13.91 1.90 15.71
C LEU A 340 -13.50 3.21 16.38
N THR A 341 -12.20 3.43 16.53
CA THR A 341 -11.63 4.66 17.11
C THR A 341 -10.68 5.34 16.15
N ALA A 342 -10.64 6.67 16.14
CA ALA A 342 -9.63 7.45 15.42
C ALA A 342 -9.38 8.82 16.08
N LYS A 343 -8.24 9.43 15.79
CA LYS A 343 -7.91 10.84 16.03
C LYS A 343 -7.90 11.57 14.69
N VAL A 344 -8.87 12.45 14.48
CA VAL A 344 -9.12 13.07 13.18
C VAL A 344 -8.72 14.55 13.17
N GLY A 345 -8.22 15.02 12.04
CA GLY A 345 -7.85 16.41 11.85
C GLY A 345 -7.24 16.71 10.49
N VAL A 346 -7.07 18.00 10.20
CA VAL A 346 -6.30 18.47 9.04
C VAL A 346 -4.83 18.21 9.33
N ASP A 347 -4.15 17.54 8.40
CA ASP A 347 -2.77 17.13 8.59
C ASP A 347 -1.82 18.33 8.44
N ASP A 348 -0.69 18.31 9.15
CA ASP A 348 0.28 19.40 9.14
C ASP A 348 0.96 19.57 7.78
N SER A 349 0.94 18.53 6.92
CA SER A 349 1.35 18.59 5.51
C SER A 349 0.47 19.49 4.63
N ALA A 350 -0.71 19.90 5.12
CA ALA A 350 -1.63 20.74 4.36
C ALA A 350 -1.03 22.12 4.03
N ARG A 351 -1.08 22.46 2.73
CA ARG A 351 -0.76 23.81 2.25
C ARG A 351 -1.89 24.79 2.55
N ASP A 352 -3.14 24.39 2.34
CA ASP A 352 -4.28 25.22 2.72
C ASP A 352 -4.52 25.14 4.23
N ARG A 353 -4.41 26.30 4.88
CA ARG A 353 -4.60 26.47 6.32
C ARG A 353 -5.99 26.97 6.69
N ARG A 354 -6.82 27.30 5.69
CA ARG A 354 -8.11 27.95 5.90
C ARG A 354 -9.22 26.94 5.93
N ALA A 355 -9.30 26.01 4.96
CA ALA A 355 -10.43 25.10 4.87
C ALA A 355 -10.73 24.32 6.16
N ALA A 356 -12.03 24.11 6.39
CA ALA A 356 -12.51 23.30 7.49
C ALA A 356 -13.02 21.95 6.97
N VAL A 357 -12.69 20.88 7.69
CA VAL A 357 -13.06 19.51 7.35
C VAL A 357 -13.89 18.90 8.47
N THR A 358 -14.98 18.25 8.11
CA THR A 358 -15.82 17.45 9.01
C THR A 358 -15.60 15.98 8.73
N PHE A 359 -15.35 15.21 9.78
CA PHE A 359 -15.12 13.77 9.72
C PHE A 359 -16.36 13.04 10.24
N MET A 360 -16.74 11.98 9.54
CA MET A 360 -17.93 11.19 9.87
C MET A 360 -17.61 9.71 9.73
N MET A 361 -18.16 8.91 10.65
CA MET A 361 -18.15 7.45 10.59
C MET A 361 -19.59 6.99 10.37
N TYR A 362 -19.80 6.15 9.36
CA TYR A 362 -21.08 5.49 9.11
C TYR A 362 -20.93 3.99 9.28
N GLY A 363 -21.99 3.30 9.69
CA GLY A 363 -22.08 1.84 9.68
C GLY A 363 -23.31 1.42 8.90
N ASP A 364 -23.12 0.64 7.84
CA ASP A 364 -24.17 0.19 6.93
C ASP A 364 -25.10 1.35 6.48
N GLY A 365 -24.49 2.50 6.15
CA GLY A 365 -25.17 3.73 5.72
C GLY A 365 -25.74 4.62 6.83
N LYS A 366 -25.70 4.20 8.10
CA LYS A 366 -26.18 4.99 9.24
C LYS A 366 -25.03 5.80 9.88
N LEU A 367 -25.22 7.09 10.10
CA LEU A 367 -24.24 7.92 10.82
C LEU A 367 -24.07 7.45 12.27
N LEU A 368 -22.83 7.14 12.66
CA LEU A 368 -22.48 6.66 14.00
C LEU A 368 -21.72 7.73 14.81
N ALA A 369 -20.83 8.47 14.16
CA ALA A 369 -20.04 9.51 14.81
C ALA A 369 -19.73 10.66 13.86
N LYS A 370 -19.61 11.88 14.39
CA LYS A 370 -19.29 13.09 13.63
C LYS A 370 -18.40 14.03 14.44
N SER A 371 -17.37 14.59 13.81
CA SER A 371 -16.53 15.62 14.42
C SER A 371 -17.15 17.03 14.32
N LYS A 372 -16.61 18.00 15.05
CA LYS A 372 -16.79 19.41 14.68
C LYS A 372 -16.05 19.68 13.36
N ALA A 373 -16.30 20.83 12.73
CA ALA A 373 -15.48 21.28 11.61
C ALA A 373 -14.08 21.66 12.12
N LEU A 374 -13.05 20.96 11.65
CA LEU A 374 -11.65 21.11 12.07
C LEU A 374 -10.85 21.85 11.00
N ARG A 375 -9.99 22.77 11.42
CA ARG A 375 -9.04 23.50 10.55
C ARG A 375 -7.61 23.12 10.87
N TRP A 376 -6.69 23.47 9.98
CA TRP A 376 -5.26 23.33 10.20
C TRP A 376 -4.82 23.99 11.53
N GLY A 377 -3.89 23.35 12.25
CA GLY A 377 -3.38 23.81 13.53
C GLY A 377 -4.31 23.56 14.73
N GLN A 378 -5.53 23.05 14.52
CA GLN A 378 -6.39 22.62 15.62
C GLN A 378 -6.00 21.21 16.09
N PRO A 379 -6.03 20.93 17.41
CA PRO A 379 -5.72 19.61 17.93
C PRO A 379 -6.72 18.57 17.41
N ALA A 380 -6.22 17.35 17.18
CA ALA A 380 -7.01 16.25 16.68
C ALA A 380 -8.23 15.97 17.59
N GLN A 381 -9.38 15.71 16.99
CA GLN A 381 -10.57 15.29 17.71
C GLN A 381 -10.63 13.77 17.79
N ALA A 382 -10.88 13.22 18.98
CA ALA A 382 -11.19 11.79 19.11
C ALA A 382 -12.59 11.50 18.54
N LEU A 383 -12.69 10.47 17.71
CA LEU A 383 -13.94 9.97 17.16
C LEU A 383 -14.05 8.47 17.47
N ASN A 384 -15.21 8.06 17.99
CA ASN A 384 -15.48 6.68 18.38
C ASN A 384 -16.88 6.28 17.90
N ALA A 385 -17.01 5.08 17.35
CA ALA A 385 -18.26 4.52 16.87
C ALA A 385 -18.42 3.08 17.35
N ASN A 386 -19.63 2.73 17.80
CA ASN A 386 -20.02 1.33 17.99
C ASN A 386 -20.33 0.73 16.61
N VAL A 387 -19.58 -0.30 16.23
CA VAL A 387 -19.68 -1.01 14.96
C VAL A 387 -20.06 -2.48 15.16
N GLU A 388 -20.54 -2.85 16.36
CA GLU A 388 -21.06 -4.19 16.61
C GLU A 388 -22.19 -4.54 15.64
N GLY A 389 -22.04 -5.65 14.93
CA GLY A 389 -23.01 -6.11 13.92
C GLY A 389 -22.98 -5.33 12.60
N VAL A 390 -22.20 -4.25 12.50
CA VAL A 390 -22.01 -3.48 11.25
C VAL A 390 -21.11 -4.27 10.31
N LYS A 391 -21.49 -4.39 9.04
CA LYS A 391 -20.69 -5.12 8.02
C LYS A 391 -19.70 -4.19 7.32
N ILE A 392 -20.15 -3.01 6.92
CA ILE A 392 -19.33 -2.00 6.25
C ILE A 392 -19.33 -0.72 7.07
N VAL A 393 -18.14 -0.26 7.40
CA VAL A 393 -17.93 1.04 8.03
C VAL A 393 -17.40 2.02 6.99
N GLU A 394 -18.01 3.20 6.88
CA GLU A 394 -17.51 4.25 5.99
C GLU A 394 -16.83 5.37 6.79
N LEU A 395 -15.60 5.72 6.40
CA LEU A 395 -14.87 6.88 6.88
C LEU A 395 -14.98 8.01 5.86
N VAL A 396 -15.62 9.11 6.23
CA VAL A 396 -15.89 10.22 5.32
C VAL A 396 -15.24 11.49 5.85
N ALA A 397 -14.42 12.15 5.01
CA ALA A 397 -13.91 13.48 5.28
C ALA A 397 -14.53 14.46 4.29
N ARG A 398 -15.25 15.50 4.75
CA ARG A 398 -15.88 16.50 3.88
C ARG A 398 -15.35 17.89 4.17
N SER A 399 -14.90 18.58 3.13
CA SER A 399 -14.65 20.02 3.18
C SER A 399 -15.87 20.79 2.67
N THR A 400 -16.05 22.02 3.15
CA THR A 400 -17.09 22.95 2.68
C THR A 400 -16.63 23.82 1.50
N ALA A 401 -15.40 23.67 1.04
CA ALA A 401 -14.84 24.51 -0.03
C ALA A 401 -14.71 23.72 -1.34
N ASP A 402 -15.12 24.39 -2.43
CA ASP A 402 -15.28 23.81 -3.76
C ASP A 402 -13.94 23.62 -4.48
N ASP A 403 -12.88 24.37 -4.10
CA ASP A 403 -11.58 24.44 -4.78
C ASP A 403 -10.40 23.91 -3.94
N ASN A 404 -10.67 23.07 -2.93
CA ASN A 404 -9.68 22.56 -2.00
C ASN A 404 -8.77 21.48 -2.60
N GLU A 405 -8.04 21.82 -3.66
CA GLU A 405 -7.07 20.97 -4.33
C GLU A 405 -6.21 20.26 -3.29
N GLN A 406 -6.59 19.01 -3.04
CA GLN A 406 -5.78 18.06 -2.35
C GLN A 406 -5.40 18.43 -0.91
N LEU A 407 -6.36 18.93 -0.13
CA LEU A 407 -6.19 19.13 1.32
C LEU A 407 -5.92 17.78 2.04
N PRO A 408 -4.71 17.51 2.54
CA PRO A 408 -4.41 16.27 3.27
C PRO A 408 -5.06 16.29 4.66
N VAL A 409 -5.67 15.16 5.02
CA VAL A 409 -6.28 14.95 6.33
C VAL A 409 -5.94 13.56 6.84
N SER A 410 -5.97 13.41 8.16
CA SER A 410 -5.45 12.22 8.82
C SER A 410 -6.50 11.58 9.73
N TRP A 411 -6.64 10.27 9.60
CA TRP A 411 -7.30 9.38 10.55
C TRP A 411 -6.21 8.70 11.38
N GLY A 412 -5.62 9.44 12.32
CA GLY A 412 -4.55 8.97 13.21
C GLY A 412 -5.04 7.90 14.18
N ASP A 413 -4.22 6.88 14.43
CA ASP A 413 -4.51 5.70 15.24
C ASP A 413 -5.87 5.03 14.91
N ALA A 414 -6.31 5.14 13.66
CA ALA A 414 -7.57 4.54 13.21
C ALA A 414 -7.53 3.03 13.40
N ALA A 415 -8.42 2.48 14.23
CA ALA A 415 -8.37 1.08 14.64
C ALA A 415 -9.74 0.48 14.94
N LEU A 416 -9.92 -0.78 14.55
CA LEU A 416 -11.03 -1.63 14.95
C LEU A 416 -10.66 -2.39 16.23
N ARG A 417 -11.58 -2.50 17.18
CA ARG A 417 -11.35 -3.16 18.48
C ARG A 417 -12.46 -4.15 18.84
N SER A 418 -12.07 -5.21 19.52
CA SER A 418 -12.96 -6.32 19.89
C SER A 418 -13.80 -6.06 21.14
N ASN A 419 -13.50 -4.99 21.88
CA ASN A 419 -14.12 -4.65 23.17
C ASN A 419 -14.86 -3.32 23.11
#